data_AF-A0A1C6F4W2-F1
#
_entry.id   AF-A0A1C6F4W2-F1
#
_cell.length_a   1.000
_cell.length_b   1.000
_cell.length_c   1.000
_cell.angle_alpha   90.00
_cell.angle_beta   90.00
_cell.angle_gamma   90.00
#
_symmetry.space_group_name_H-M   'P 1'
#
loop_
_entity.id
_entity.type
_entity.pdbx_description
1 polymer ?
#
loop_
_entity_poly.entity_id
_entity_poly.type
_entity_poly.pdbx_seq_one_letter_code
_entity_poly.pdbx_strand_id
1 'polypeptide(L)'
;MNDKKIDINKPRTKTSRKKKRILTDDDIMKYEIASELGLMDKVSELGWGGLTAKEAGRIGGMLTSRKKKKKKIEKDEGDGSV
;
A
#
# COMPACT_ATOMS: atom_id res chain seq x y z
N MET A 1 -35.01 31.11 2.64
CA MET A 1 -35.42 29.73 2.32
C MET A 1 -34.32 29.11 1.48
N ASN A 2 -33.76 28.00 1.94
CA ASN A 2 -32.60 27.32 1.36
C ASN A 2 -33.06 26.27 0.36
N ASP A 3 -32.74 26.41 -0.93
CA ASP A 3 -32.88 25.30 -1.87
C ASP A 3 -31.52 25.02 -2.51
N LYS A 4 -30.75 24.20 -1.79
CA LYS A 4 -29.51 23.58 -2.27
C LYS A 4 -29.83 22.79 -3.54
N LYS A 5 -29.33 23.25 -4.69
CA LYS A 5 -29.30 22.41 -5.90
C LYS A 5 -28.37 21.23 -5.64
N ILE A 6 -28.95 20.04 -5.57
CA ILE A 6 -28.23 18.76 -5.43
C ILE A 6 -27.97 18.26 -6.85
N ASP A 7 -26.72 18.29 -7.29
CA ASP A 7 -26.27 17.74 -8.56
C ASP A 7 -26.44 16.21 -8.60
N ILE A 8 -27.44 15.75 -9.35
CA ILE A 8 -27.82 14.33 -9.52
C ILE A 8 -26.80 13.50 -10.30
N ASN A 9 -25.77 14.12 -10.88
CA ASN A 9 -24.81 13.47 -11.80
C ASN A 9 -23.48 13.11 -11.13
N LYS A 10 -23.45 13.00 -9.79
CA LYS A 10 -22.25 12.60 -9.05
C LYS A 10 -22.31 11.12 -8.69
N PRO A 11 -21.68 10.21 -9.45
CA PRO A 11 -21.57 8.82 -9.03
C PRO A 11 -20.65 8.71 -7.80
N ARG A 12 -21.27 8.72 -6.61
CA ARG A 12 -20.59 8.50 -5.33
C ARG A 12 -20.98 7.13 -4.80
N THR A 13 -20.38 6.06 -5.32
CA THR A 13 -20.40 4.74 -4.66
C THR A 13 -19.13 3.94 -4.95
N LYS A 14 -18.12 4.05 -4.07
CA LYS A 14 -17.05 3.04 -4.01
C LYS A 14 -17.62 1.78 -3.36
N THR A 15 -18.20 0.90 -4.17
CA THR A 15 -18.64 -0.42 -3.73
C THR A 15 -17.40 -1.28 -3.44
N SER A 16 -17.08 -1.46 -2.15
CA SER A 16 -16.00 -2.34 -1.70
C SER A 16 -16.53 -3.78 -1.60
N ARG A 17 -16.59 -4.48 -2.74
CA ARG A 17 -16.71 -5.94 -2.72
C ARG A 17 -15.47 -6.48 -2.00
N LYS A 18 -15.64 -6.97 -0.77
CA LYS A 18 -14.61 -7.68 0.00
C LYS A 18 -14.27 -8.99 -0.71
N LYS A 19 -13.52 -8.92 -1.82
CA LYS A 19 -12.76 -10.07 -2.32
C LYS A 19 -11.80 -10.46 -1.21
N LYS A 20 -11.82 -11.71 -0.77
CA LYS A 20 -10.77 -12.31 0.07
C LYS A 20 -9.44 -12.04 -0.65
N ARG A 21 -8.71 -11.01 -0.22
CA ARG A 21 -7.44 -10.66 -0.84
C ARG A 21 -6.45 -11.70 -0.33
N ILE A 22 -5.94 -12.52 -1.24
CA ILE A 22 -4.76 -13.33 -0.99
C ILE A 22 -3.69 -12.33 -0.58
N LEU A 23 -3.13 -12.50 0.63
CA LEU A 23 -2.08 -11.60 1.11
C LEU A 23 -0.91 -11.76 0.14
N THR A 24 -0.61 -10.70 -0.60
CA THR A 24 0.49 -10.72 -1.58
C THR A 24 1.81 -10.47 -0.87
N ASP A 25 2.93 -10.88 -1.47
CA ASP A 25 4.27 -10.59 -0.94
C ASP A 25 4.48 -9.09 -0.68
N ASP A 26 3.85 -8.24 -1.49
CA ASP A 26 3.83 -6.79 -1.31
C ASP A 26 3.18 -6.36 0.00
N ASP A 27 2.09 -7.01 0.38
CA ASP A 27 1.39 -6.68 1.61
C ASP A 27 2.20 -7.13 2.81
N ILE A 28 2.81 -8.32 2.75
CA ILE A 28 3.75 -8.81 3.77
C ILE A 28 4.91 -7.82 3.95
N MET A 29 5.58 -7.41 2.86
CA MET A 29 6.67 -6.43 2.94
C MET A 29 6.24 -5.09 3.52
N LYS A 30 5.03 -4.60 3.21
CA LYS A 30 4.53 -3.37 3.83
C LYS A 30 4.40 -3.51 5.34
N TYR A 31 3.88 -4.63 5.83
CA TYR A 31 3.78 -4.91 7.27
C TYR A 31 5.15 -5.06 7.93
N GLU A 32 6.11 -5.74 7.29
CA GLU A 32 7.49 -5.82 7.77
C GLU A 32 8.12 -4.43 7.92
N ILE A 33 8.00 -3.58 6.89
CA ILE A 33 8.54 -2.22 6.91
C ILE A 33 7.82 -1.37 7.98
N ALA A 34 6.50 -1.53 8.14
CA ALA A 34 5.75 -0.86 9.20
C ALA A 34 6.24 -1.28 10.59
N SER A 35 6.56 -2.57 10.76
CA SER A 35 7.16 -3.10 11.99
C SER A 35 8.55 -2.52 12.25
N GLU A 36 9.41 -2.47 11.24
CA GLU A 36 10.76 -1.87 11.35
C GLU A 36 10.71 -0.37 11.71
N LEU A 37 9.68 0.34 11.23
CA LEU A 37 9.47 1.76 11.54
C LEU A 37 8.76 2.01 12.88
N GLY A 38 8.35 0.95 13.60
CA GLY A 38 7.57 1.09 14.84
C GLY A 38 6.16 1.66 14.61
N LEU A 39 5.60 1.46 13.41
CA LEU A 39 4.27 1.92 13.02
C LEU A 39 3.21 0.81 13.10
N MET A 40 3.59 -0.39 13.54
CA MET A 40 2.71 -1.55 13.53
C MET A 40 1.49 -1.36 14.43
N ASP A 41 1.67 -0.76 15.60
CA ASP A 41 0.57 -0.46 16.52
C ASP A 41 -0.45 0.49 15.85
N LYS A 42 0.02 1.57 15.23
CA LYS A 42 -0.85 2.50 14.50
C LYS A 42 -1.56 1.86 13.31
N VAL A 43 -0.88 1.01 12.55
CA VAL A 43 -1.50 0.31 11.41
C VAL A 43 -2.52 -0.71 11.90
N SER A 44 -2.29 -1.35 13.04
CA SER A 44 -3.24 -2.29 13.66
C SER A 44 -4.47 -1.57 14.20
N GLU A 45 -4.29 -0.46 14.90
CA GLU A 45 -5.37 0.30 15.54
C GLU A 45 -6.15 1.20 14.57
N LEU A 46 -5.43 1.99 13.76
CA LEU A 46 -6.01 3.01 12.89
C LEU A 46 -6.07 2.59 11.42
N GLY A 47 -5.37 1.51 11.05
CA GLY A 47 -5.21 1.10 9.66
C GLY A 47 -4.24 1.99 8.88
N TRP A 48 -4.04 1.63 7.61
CA TRP A 48 -3.20 2.38 6.67
C TRP A 48 -3.67 3.84 6.45
N GLY A 49 -4.95 4.12 6.67
CA GLY A 49 -5.53 5.47 6.55
C GLY A 49 -5.23 6.38 7.75
N GLY A 50 -4.80 5.83 8.88
CA GLY A 50 -4.44 6.58 10.08
C GLY A 50 -2.99 7.03 10.14
N LEU A 51 -2.16 6.61 9.18
CA LEU A 51 -0.77 7.06 9.07
C LEU A 51 -0.68 8.47 8.50
N THR A 52 0.30 9.23 8.96
CA THR A 52 0.64 10.52 8.35
C THR A 52 1.27 10.32 6.96
N ALA A 53 1.21 11.36 6.11
CA ALA A 53 1.83 11.32 4.79
C ALA A 53 3.34 11.00 4.84
N LYS A 54 4.03 11.42 5.92
CA LYS A 54 5.45 11.13 6.14
C LYS A 54 5.70 9.66 6.47
N GLU A 55 4.86 9.06 7.30
CA GLU A 55 4.93 7.65 7.67
C GLU A 55 4.59 6.74 6.49
N ALA A 56 3.44 6.97 5.86
CA ALA A 56 3.01 6.22 4.68
C ALA A 56 4.01 6.37 3.51
N GLY A 57 4.56 7.58 3.31
CA GLY A 57 5.59 7.85 2.30
C GLY A 57 6.90 7.10 2.55
N ARG A 58 7.34 6.98 3.82
CA ARG A 58 8.52 6.17 4.19
C ARG A 58 8.32 4.69 3.87
N ILE A 59 7.16 4.13 4.21
CA ILE A 59 6.83 2.73 3.92
C ILE A 59 6.81 2.48 2.41
N GLY A 60 6.12 3.32 1.64
CA GLY A 60 6.05 3.20 0.18
C GLY A 60 7.40 3.38 -0.51
N GLY A 61 8.24 4.29 0.00
CA GLY A 61 9.60 4.51 -0.48
C GLY A 61 10.50 3.30 -0.26
N MET A 62 10.47 2.69 0.92
CA MET A 62 11.22 1.47 1.22
C MET A 62 10.73 0.26 0.42
N LEU A 63 9.41 0.09 0.26
CA LEU A 63 8.84 -0.98 -0.56
C LEU A 63 9.33 -0.89 -2.01
N THR A 64 9.28 0.31 -2.59
CA THR A 64 9.77 0.57 -3.95
C THR A 64 11.26 0.33 -4.07
N SER A 65 12.03 0.73 -3.06
CA SER A 65 13.49 0.53 -3.03
C SER A 65 13.86 -0.96 -2.95
N ARG A 66 13.17 -1.75 -2.11
CA ARG A 66 13.34 -3.21 -2.02
C ARG A 66 12.98 -3.90 -3.33
N LYS A 67 11.87 -3.51 -3.97
CA LYS A 67 11.50 -4.03 -5.29
C LYS A 67 12.52 -3.74 -6.38
N LYS A 68 13.05 -2.52 -6.42
CA LYS A 68 14.10 -2.14 -7.40
C LYS A 68 15.39 -2.94 -7.20
N LYS A 69 15.77 -3.22 -5.94
CA LYS A 69 16.93 -4.05 -5.63
C LYS A 69 16.72 -5.51 -6.06
N LYS A 70 15.57 -6.11 -5.75
CA LYS A 70 15.24 -7.48 -6.19
C LYS A 70 15.30 -7.62 -7.72
N LYS A 71 14.73 -6.68 -8.46
CA LYS A 71 14.77 -6.66 -9.93
C LYS A 71 16.19 -6.49 -10.52
N LYS A 72 17.13 -5.91 -9.77
CA LYS A 72 18.55 -5.84 -10.18
C LYS A 72 19.25 -7.17 -9.92
N ILE A 73 18.93 -7.85 -8.82
CA ILE A 73 19.53 -9.14 -8.45
C ILE A 73 19.00 -10.26 -9.37
N GLU A 74 17.72 -10.25 -9.72
CA GLU A 74 17.11 -11.21 -10.66
C GLU A 74 17.62 -11.07 -12.11
N LYS A 75 18.34 -10.00 -12.45
CA LYS A 75 18.95 -9.83 -13.77
C LYS A 75 20.40 -10.35 -13.85
N ASP A 76 21.03 -10.63 -12.70
CA ASP A 76 22.42 -11.09 -12.64
C ASP A 76 22.51 -12.63 -12.52
N GLU A 77 21.45 -13.29 -12.04
CA GLU A 77 21.37 -14.76 -11.84
C GLU A 77 20.69 -15.48 -13.01
N GLY A 78 20.80 -14.95 -14.23
CA GLY A 78 20.11 -15.45 -15.43
C GLY A 78 20.97 -15.69 -16.68
N ASP A 79 22.29 -15.54 -16.57
CA ASP A 79 23.26 -15.87 -17.63
C ASP A 79 24.24 -16.92 -17.11
N GLY A 80 23.77 -18.15 -17.09
CA GLY A 80 24.49 -19.32 -16.59
C GLY A 80 23.76 -20.61 -16.93
N SER A 81 23.11 -20.65 -18.09
CA SER A 81 22.73 -21.90 -18.74
C SER A 81 23.76 -22.17 -19.81
N VAL A 82 24.43 -23.32 -19.64
CA VAL A 82 25.45 -23.95 -20.48
C VAL A 82 25.13 -23.90 -21.97
#